data_AF-A0A543AJC6-F1
#
_entry.id   AF-A0A543AJC6-F1
#
_cell.length_a   1.000
_cell.length_b   1.000
_cell.length_c   1.000
_cell.angle_alpha   90.00
_cell.angle_beta   90.00
_cell.angle_gamma   90.00
#
_symmetry.space_group_name_H-M   'P 1'
#
loop_
_entity.id
_entity.type
_entity.pdbx_description
1 polymer ?
#
loop_
_entity_poly.entity_id
_entity_poly.type
_entity_poly.pdbx_seq_one_letter_code
_entity_poly.pdbx_strand_id
1 'polypeptide(L)'
;MQIFRNPVILLVLILLAFLLFGANKLPKMARNLGQSMRILKSEVKEMKTDGKDDKQPKSSTTDDVEAVEGTVISNGETDAKESSKGQPSN
;
A
#
# COMPACT_ATOMS: atom_id res chain seq x y z
N MET A 1 15.52 -18.52 -29.88
CA MET A 1 14.71 -18.43 -28.64
C MET A 1 13.29 -18.97 -28.90
N GLN A 2 13.10 -20.29 -28.93
CA GLN A 2 11.79 -20.90 -29.28
C GLN A 2 10.76 -20.84 -28.13
N ILE A 3 11.20 -20.50 -26.92
CA ILE A 3 10.38 -20.46 -25.71
C ILE A 3 9.20 -19.47 -25.79
N PHE A 4 9.32 -18.39 -26.56
CA PHE A 4 8.28 -17.36 -26.69
C PHE A 4 7.22 -17.66 -27.75
N ARG A 5 7.47 -18.64 -28.64
CA ARG A 5 6.52 -19.00 -29.70
C ARG A 5 5.48 -20.01 -29.25
N ASN A 6 5.73 -20.70 -28.14
CA ASN A 6 4.83 -21.71 -27.60
C ASN A 6 4.07 -21.11 -26.42
N PRO A 7 2.79 -20.71 -26.60
CA PRO A 7 1.98 -20.16 -25.50
C PRO A 7 1.86 -21.15 -24.32
N VAL A 8 1.95 -22.45 -24.59
CA VAL A 8 1.94 -23.52 -23.58
C VAL A 8 3.11 -23.40 -22.60
N ILE A 9 4.32 -23.06 -23.05
CA ILE A 9 5.49 -22.93 -22.16
C ILE A 9 5.27 -21.78 -21.18
N LEU A 10 4.64 -20.70 -21.65
CA LEU A 10 4.33 -19.53 -20.83
C LEU A 10 3.30 -19.87 -19.73
N LEU A 11 2.27 -20.65 -20.07
CA LEU A 11 1.31 -21.18 -19.08
C LEU A 11 1.98 -22.06 -18.03
N VAL A 12 2.88 -22.96 -18.43
CA VAL A 12 3.60 -23.84 -17.49
C VAL A 12 4.49 -23.02 -16.55
N LEU A 13 5.18 -21.99 -17.04
CA LEU A 13 6.00 -21.11 -16.19
C LEU A 13 5.15 -20.33 -15.18
N ILE A 14 4.01 -19.79 -15.61
CA ILE A 14 3.07 -19.11 -14.71
C ILE A 14 2.58 -20.08 -13.63
N LEU A 15 2.15 -21.28 -14.03
CA LEU A 15 1.69 -22.31 -13.09
C LEU A 15 2.78 -22.68 -12.07
N LEU A 16 4.02 -22.83 -12.53
CA LEU A 16 5.16 -23.12 -11.66
C LEU A 16 5.45 -21.98 -10.69
N ALA A 17 5.37 -20.73 -11.14
CA ALA A 17 5.49 -19.56 -10.27
C ALA A 17 4.36 -19.50 -9.24
N PHE A 18 3.12 -19.80 -9.62
CA PHE A 18 2.00 -19.89 -8.68
C PHE A 18 2.21 -20.97 -7.62
N LEU A 19 2.82 -22.10 -7.98
CA LEU A 19 3.14 -23.18 -7.03
C LEU A 19 4.25 -22.80 -6.05
N LEU A 20 5.29 -22.11 -6.53
CA LEU A 20 6.44 -21.68 -5.72
C LEU A 20 6.09 -20.50 -4.80
N PHE A 21 5.38 -19.51 -5.32
CA PHE A 21 5.09 -18.27 -4.61
C PHE A 21 3.73 -18.28 -3.92
N GLY A 22 2.76 -19.04 -4.42
CA GLY A 22 1.38 -19.06 -3.92
C GLY A 22 0.49 -17.99 -4.57
N ALA A 23 -0.83 -18.25 -4.59
CA ALA A 23 -1.83 -17.40 -5.25
C ALA A 23 -1.89 -15.97 -4.69
N ASN A 24 -1.63 -15.77 -3.39
CA ASN A 24 -1.72 -14.45 -2.75
C ASN A 24 -0.41 -13.65 -2.81
N LYS A 25 0.73 -14.29 -3.11
CA LYS A 25 2.06 -13.67 -3.05
C LYS A 25 2.45 -13.00 -4.36
N LEU A 26 2.10 -13.61 -5.50
CA LEU A 26 2.27 -12.98 -6.82
C LEU A 26 1.56 -11.62 -6.96
N PRO A 27 0.25 -11.49 -6.65
CA PRO A 27 -0.44 -10.21 -6.74
C PRO A 27 0.09 -9.19 -5.72
N LYS A 28 0.46 -9.63 -4.52
CA LYS A 28 1.02 -8.76 -3.48
C LYS A 28 2.39 -8.18 -3.89
N MET A 29 3.26 -9.01 -4.46
CA MET A 29 4.55 -8.54 -4.98
C MET A 29 4.38 -7.63 -6.18
N ALA A 30 3.48 -7.95 -7.11
CA ALA A 30 3.16 -7.09 -8.24
C ALA A 30 2.59 -5.73 -7.80
N ARG A 31 1.74 -5.68 -6.76
CA ARG A 31 1.22 -4.43 -6.18
C ARG A 31 2.36 -3.57 -5.61
N ASN A 32 3.26 -4.12 -4.80
CA ASN A 32 4.40 -3.39 -4.25
C ASN A 32 5.37 -2.91 -5.34
N LEU A 33 5.74 -3.78 -6.27
CA LEU A 33 6.60 -3.43 -7.42
C LEU A 33 5.93 -2.37 -8.31
N GLY A 34 4.62 -2.46 -8.52
CA GLY A 34 3.84 -1.50 -9.30
C GLY A 34 3.80 -0.12 -8.63
N GLN A 35 3.68 -0.06 -7.31
CA GLN A 35 3.76 1.19 -6.55
C GLN A 35 5.14 1.85 -6.69
N SER A 36 6.22 1.08 -6.54
CA SER A 36 7.58 1.61 -6.79
C SER A 36 7.75 2.08 -8.23
N MET A 37 7.35 1.27 -9.22
CA MET A 37 7.42 1.64 -10.64
C MET A 37 6.60 2.88 -10.99
N ARG A 38 5.52 3.18 -10.26
CA ARG A 38 4.71 4.38 -10.49
C ARG A 38 5.47 5.64 -10.13
N ILE A 39 6.18 5.63 -8.99
CA ILE A 39 7.02 6.74 -8.53
C ILE A 39 8.15 6.98 -9.52
N LEU A 40 8.85 5.91 -9.89
CA LEU A 40 9.92 5.98 -10.89
C LEU A 40 9.39 6.45 -12.24
N LYS A 41 8.20 6.01 -12.67
CA LYS A 41 7.57 6.49 -13.91
C LYS A 41 7.18 7.95 -13.84
N SER A 42 6.73 8.48 -12.70
CA SER A 42 6.42 9.91 -12.57
C SER A 42 7.67 10.76 -12.63
N GLU A 43 8.74 10.39 -11.93
CA GLU A 43 10.02 11.12 -11.96
C GLU A 43 10.65 11.08 -13.37
N VAL A 44 10.69 9.89 -14.00
CA VAL A 44 11.20 9.74 -15.37
C VAL A 44 10.28 10.43 -16.38
N LYS A 45 8.97 10.48 -16.15
CA LYS A 45 8.05 11.22 -17.02
C LYS A 45 8.29 12.71 -16.88
N GLU A 46 8.46 13.25 -15.68
CA GLU A 46 8.77 14.68 -15.45
C GLU A 46 10.03 15.10 -16.22
N MET A 47 11.08 14.29 -16.17
CA MET A 47 12.30 14.50 -16.97
C MET A 47 12.07 14.43 -18.48
N LYS A 48 11.03 13.72 -18.94
CA LYS A 48 10.67 13.57 -20.37
C LYS A 48 9.56 14.51 -20.83
N THR A 49 8.79 15.07 -19.89
CA THR A 49 7.58 15.88 -20.12
C THR A 49 7.87 17.38 -20.14
N ASP A 50 9.12 17.81 -19.93
CA ASP A 50 9.61 19.17 -20.23
C ASP A 50 9.48 19.58 -21.72
N GLY A 51 8.66 18.86 -22.51
CA GLY A 51 8.38 19.15 -23.91
C GLY A 51 7.03 18.67 -24.46
N LYS A 52 6.05 18.18 -23.67
CA LYS A 52 4.64 17.98 -24.11
C LYS A 52 3.72 17.47 -23.00
N ASP A 53 2.56 18.12 -22.89
CA ASP A 53 1.46 17.81 -21.98
C ASP A 53 0.84 16.41 -22.18
N ASP A 54 0.37 15.87 -21.06
CA ASP A 54 -1.00 15.38 -20.85
C ASP A 54 -1.23 13.91 -20.42
N LYS A 55 -2.35 13.77 -19.68
CA LYS A 55 -3.20 12.62 -19.30
C LYS A 55 -2.68 11.59 -18.27
N GLN A 56 -3.21 11.71 -17.06
CA GLN A 56 -3.24 10.67 -16.01
C GLN A 56 -4.36 9.65 -16.31
N PRO A 57 -4.12 8.33 -16.15
CA PRO A 57 -5.21 7.40 -15.89
C PRO A 57 -5.54 7.43 -14.39
N LYS A 58 -6.81 7.73 -14.07
CA LYS A 58 -7.39 7.33 -12.79
C LYS A 58 -7.77 5.85 -12.87
N SER A 59 -7.30 5.05 -11.94
CA SER A 59 -7.95 3.77 -11.62
C SER A 59 -7.76 3.42 -10.15
N SER A 60 -8.89 3.14 -9.55
CA SER A 60 -9.22 2.90 -8.15
C SER A 60 -9.33 1.40 -7.81
N THR A 61 -9.14 1.11 -6.52
CA THR A 61 -9.73 0.03 -5.68
C THR A 61 -9.34 -1.44 -5.94
N THR A 62 -9.01 -2.15 -4.85
CA THR A 62 -9.84 -3.23 -4.26
C THR A 62 -9.02 -4.19 -3.36
N ASP A 63 -9.40 -4.20 -2.08
CA ASP A 63 -9.30 -5.27 -1.06
C ASP A 63 -7.92 -5.78 -0.61
N ASP A 64 -7.58 -5.45 0.64
CA ASP A 64 -7.77 -6.36 1.78
C ASP A 64 -8.13 -5.53 3.02
N VAL A 65 -9.34 -5.76 3.51
CA VAL A 65 -9.82 -5.32 4.82
C VAL A 65 -9.25 -6.28 5.86
N GLU A 66 -8.40 -5.78 6.74
CA GLU A 66 -8.50 -6.11 8.15
C GLU A 66 -8.15 -4.84 8.93
N ALA A 67 -9.20 -4.06 9.18
CA ALA A 67 -9.17 -3.08 10.25
C ALA A 67 -9.07 -3.89 11.56
N VAL A 68 -7.86 -4.06 12.07
CA VAL A 68 -7.72 -4.38 13.50
C VAL A 68 -8.22 -3.15 14.25
N GLU A 69 -9.38 -3.28 14.86
CA GLU A 69 -9.93 -2.30 15.77
C GLU A 69 -8.91 -2.13 16.91
N GLY A 70 -8.11 -1.08 16.83
CA GLY A 70 -7.14 -0.75 17.86
C GLY A 70 -7.90 -0.31 19.09
N THR A 71 -7.97 -1.16 20.12
CA THR A 71 -8.37 -0.73 21.46
C THR A 71 -7.44 0.39 21.90
N VAL A 72 -7.97 1.62 21.94
CA VAL A 72 -7.29 2.77 22.53
C VAL A 72 -7.22 2.52 24.04
N ILE A 73 -6.06 2.09 24.54
CA ILE A 73 -5.74 2.23 25.96
C ILE A 73 -5.58 3.72 26.25
N SER A 74 -6.60 4.33 26.84
CA SER A 74 -6.52 5.69 27.40
C SER A 74 -5.54 5.66 28.58
N ASN A 75 -4.27 5.96 28.32
CA ASN A 75 -3.32 6.28 29.37
C ASN A 75 -3.79 7.60 29.98
N GLY A 76 -4.43 7.53 31.15
CA GLY A 76 -4.98 8.68 31.87
C GLY A 76 -3.89 9.68 32.21
N GLU A 77 -3.74 10.66 31.33
CA GLU A 77 -2.96 11.86 31.52
C GLU A 77 -3.48 12.57 32.78
N THR A 78 -2.58 12.69 33.74
CA THR A 78 -2.41 13.87 34.56
C THR A 78 -2.90 15.12 33.83
N ASP A 79 -4.00 15.73 34.27
CA ASP A 79 -3.98 17.12 34.71
C ASP A 79 -5.30 17.60 35.31
N ALA A 80 -5.18 18.65 36.12
CA ALA A 80 -6.24 19.57 36.50
C ALA A 80 -7.39 19.04 37.38
N LYS A 81 -7.11 18.88 38.68
CA LYS A 81 -8.09 19.24 39.72
C LYS A 81 -7.61 20.43 40.56
N GLU A 82 -7.25 21.51 39.88
CA GLU A 82 -7.33 22.85 40.46
C GLU A 82 -8.77 23.36 40.29
N SER A 83 -9.65 22.94 41.21
CA SER A 83 -10.93 23.59 41.44
C SER A 83 -10.95 24.02 42.90
N SER A 84 -10.48 25.25 43.12
CA SER A 84 -10.76 26.09 44.28
C SER A 84 -12.18 25.87 44.81
N LYS A 85 -12.30 25.23 45.98
CA LYS A 85 -13.47 25.38 46.87
C LYS A 85 -13.16 24.87 48.28
N GLY A 86 -13.15 25.81 49.23
CA GLY A 86 -13.51 25.55 50.62
C GLY A 86 -12.35 25.18 51.55
N GLN A 87 -11.72 26.19 52.14
CA GLN A 87 -10.97 26.03 53.38
C GLN A 87 -11.68 26.82 54.49
N PRO A 88 -12.50 26.17 55.33
CA PRO A 88 -12.73 26.62 56.69
C PRO A 88 -11.98 25.69 57.66
N SER A 89 -11.11 26.25 58.48
CA SER A 89 -10.69 25.62 59.74
C SER A 89 -10.09 26.70 60.62
N ASN A 90 -10.73 26.88 61.78
CA ASN A 90 -10.38 27.80 62.87
C ASN A 90 -8.92 27.71 63.31
#